data_AF-A3XNP2-F1
#
_entry.id   AF-A3XNP2-F1
#
_cell.length_a   1.000
_cell.length_b   1.000
_cell.length_c   1.000
_cell.angle_alpha   90.00
_cell.angle_beta   90.00
_cell.angle_gamma   90.00
#
_symmetry.space_group_name_H-M   'P 1'
#
loop_
_entity.id
_entity.type
_entity.pdbx_description
1 polymer ?
#
loop_
_entity_poly.entity_id
_entity_poly.type
_entity_poly.pdbx_seq_one_letter_code
_entity_poly.pdbx_strand_id
1 'polypeptide(L)'
;MACFADNKKHESTLKSVDIPTETLLINYICVDITSCHTYKKNIELNLMNSTWNKIKNRINDVFNPKKEVKQKNYLDKLLDNLKESQLNNRTLQFQIKSAKRNGFVVKVGGMFAFISYNYMPWEYKSIQHWRGVSKNLINQKFFCKIHSIDENTMPIRILINAESHRFEEKTLTENEQYKGVVIHKSKYGLFVDLGCHFNWKFGSFVGLIHKSTYKNDDKLLSAIDGDIVESYYFGTKKNGEIILGNKYFQKEWLTGELENYVGTNRMAMVMTDETGKRGYFIDGKFRTVIHLNKERFPNRKSIKKELNNLKLYSEFECKILRISKSDNFVYEPISM
;
A
#
# COMPACT_ATOMS: atom_id res chain seq x y z
N MET A 1 -25.53 18.63 -47.50
CA MET A 1 -26.11 19.78 -46.77
C MET A 1 -25.20 20.03 -45.57
N ALA A 2 -24.04 20.68 -45.67
CA ALA A 2 -23.67 21.97 -46.27
C ALA A 2 -24.36 23.17 -45.60
N CYS A 3 -23.56 23.90 -44.80
CA CYS A 3 -23.48 25.34 -44.48
C CYS A 3 -22.60 25.44 -43.20
N PHE A 4 -21.29 25.75 -43.20
CA PHE A 4 -20.59 27.02 -43.55
C PHE A 4 -21.38 28.26 -43.10
N ALA A 5 -20.84 29.32 -42.51
CA ALA A 5 -19.59 29.67 -41.83
C ALA A 5 -19.87 31.07 -41.22
N ASP A 6 -19.15 31.52 -40.18
CA ASP A 6 -18.46 32.81 -40.30
C ASP A 6 -17.47 33.08 -39.17
N ASN A 7 -16.27 33.44 -39.64
CA ASN A 7 -15.16 34.02 -38.92
C ASN A 7 -15.49 35.46 -38.52
N LYS A 8 -14.97 35.93 -37.38
CA LYS A 8 -14.37 37.26 -37.30
C LYS A 8 -13.19 37.29 -36.33
N LYS A 9 -12.03 37.54 -36.92
CA LYS A 9 -10.80 38.07 -36.32
C LYS A 9 -11.13 39.27 -35.42
N HIS A 10 -10.43 39.39 -34.29
CA HIS A 10 -10.02 40.69 -33.80
C HIS A 10 -8.54 40.67 -33.44
N GLU A 11 -7.83 41.60 -34.06
CA GLU A 11 -6.40 41.86 -33.95
C GLU A 11 -6.01 42.54 -32.63
N SER A 12 -4.72 42.38 -32.37
CA SER A 12 -3.84 43.02 -31.40
C SER A 12 -4.14 44.49 -31.08
N THR A 13 -4.00 44.83 -29.81
CA THR A 13 -3.50 46.14 -29.38
C THR A 13 -2.52 45.97 -28.22
N LEU A 14 -1.22 46.03 -28.55
CA LEU A 14 -0.17 46.45 -27.63
C LEU A 14 -0.49 47.89 -27.20
N LYS A 15 -0.60 48.14 -25.90
CA LYS A 15 -0.47 49.48 -25.34
C LYS A 15 0.69 49.47 -24.36
N SER A 16 1.79 50.06 -24.83
CA SER A 16 2.84 50.66 -24.02
C SER A 16 2.22 51.69 -23.08
N VAL A 17 2.63 51.67 -21.82
CA VAL A 17 2.41 52.78 -20.90
C VAL A 17 3.78 53.28 -20.47
N ASP A 18 4.04 54.51 -20.90
CA ASP A 18 5.21 55.30 -20.61
C ASP A 18 5.28 55.72 -19.14
N ILE A 19 6.53 55.88 -18.69
CA ILE A 19 6.98 56.42 -17.42
C ILE A 19 6.72 57.94 -17.38
N PRO A 20 6.45 58.52 -16.19
CA PRO A 20 6.87 59.87 -15.89
C PRO A 20 7.96 59.90 -14.83
N THR A 21 9.08 60.45 -15.28
CA THR A 21 10.24 60.99 -14.58
C THR A 21 9.86 62.13 -13.63
N GLU A 22 10.21 62.03 -12.35
CA GLU A 22 10.56 63.16 -11.48
C GLU A 22 11.73 62.70 -10.57
N THR A 23 12.97 63.15 -10.73
CA THR A 23 13.58 64.48 -10.47
C THR A 23 14.27 64.56 -9.09
N LEU A 24 15.61 64.54 -9.16
CA LEU A 24 16.63 65.20 -8.33
C LEU A 24 16.70 65.00 -6.80
N LEU A 25 17.83 64.41 -6.38
CA LEU A 25 18.76 65.12 -5.50
C LEU A 25 20.20 64.64 -5.74
N ILE A 26 20.89 65.38 -6.61
CA ILE A 26 22.34 65.38 -6.77
C ILE A 26 22.90 66.21 -5.61
N ASN A 27 23.58 65.56 -4.67
CA ASN A 27 24.48 66.29 -3.78
C ASN A 27 25.83 66.43 -4.49
N TYR A 28 26.12 67.67 -4.89
CA TYR A 28 27.46 68.14 -5.21
C TYR A 28 28.37 67.94 -4.00
N ILE A 29 29.47 67.21 -4.17
CA ILE A 29 30.69 67.46 -3.41
C ILE A 29 31.78 67.71 -4.45
N CYS A 30 32.28 68.95 -4.43
CA CYS A 30 33.45 69.38 -5.19
C CYS A 30 34.63 68.45 -4.89
N VAL A 31 35.26 67.97 -5.96
CA VAL A 31 36.56 67.31 -5.90
C VAL A 31 37.61 68.40 -5.72
N ASP A 32 38.23 68.44 -4.56
CA ASP A 32 39.49 69.15 -4.37
C ASP A 32 40.63 68.27 -4.87
N ILE A 33 41.26 68.69 -5.97
CA ILE A 33 42.30 67.92 -6.68
C ILE A 33 43.63 68.15 -5.96
N THR A 34 43.88 67.43 -4.86
CA THR A 34 45.25 67.34 -4.28
C THR A 34 45.56 66.03 -3.51
N SER A 35 44.71 65.00 -3.52
CA SER A 35 44.95 63.76 -2.73
C SER A 35 45.05 62.45 -3.53
N CYS A 36 45.30 62.52 -4.84
CA CYS A 36 45.26 61.35 -5.73
C CYS A 36 46.47 60.38 -5.60
N HIS A 37 47.53 60.75 -4.86
CA HIS A 37 48.69 59.87 -4.64
C HIS A 37 48.60 58.99 -3.39
N THR A 38 47.83 59.40 -2.37
CA THR A 38 47.75 58.66 -1.10
C THR A 38 46.69 57.56 -1.12
N TYR A 39 45.63 57.74 -1.90
CA TYR A 39 44.52 56.78 -2.00
C TYR A 39 44.89 55.51 -2.77
N LYS A 40 45.73 55.63 -3.80
CA LYS A 40 46.20 54.50 -4.61
C LYS A 40 47.13 53.57 -3.82
N LYS A 41 47.99 54.15 -2.97
CA LYS A 41 48.94 53.43 -2.11
C LYS A 41 48.24 52.60 -1.03
N ASN A 42 47.12 53.08 -0.49
CA ASN A 42 46.32 52.36 0.51
C ASN A 42 45.52 51.18 -0.08
N ILE A 43 45.08 51.28 -1.34
CA ILE A 43 44.40 50.16 -2.03
C ILE A 43 45.41 49.05 -2.36
N GLU A 44 46.61 49.40 -2.82
CA GLU A 44 47.67 48.44 -3.10
C GLU A 44 48.17 47.74 -1.82
N LEU A 45 48.32 48.47 -0.70
CA LEU A 45 48.66 47.87 0.59
C LEU A 45 47.57 46.89 1.10
N ASN A 46 46.29 47.23 0.92
CA ASN A 46 45.20 46.37 1.35
C ASN A 46 45.05 45.12 0.46
N LEU A 47 45.30 45.22 -0.84
CA LEU A 47 45.35 44.06 -1.74
C LEU A 47 46.55 43.17 -1.43
N MET A 48 47.73 43.74 -1.17
CA MET A 48 48.91 42.95 -0.77
C MET A 48 48.69 42.26 0.57
N ASN A 49 48.10 42.93 1.57
CA ASN A 49 47.81 42.31 2.87
C ASN A 49 46.76 41.19 2.77
N SER A 50 45.73 41.35 1.94
CA SER A 50 44.73 40.30 1.68
C SER A 50 45.35 39.07 0.99
N THR A 51 46.24 39.31 0.02
CA THR A 51 46.93 38.25 -0.72
C THR A 51 47.96 37.55 0.16
N TRP A 52 48.70 38.32 0.97
CA TRP A 52 49.66 37.79 1.93
C TRP A 52 48.99 36.96 3.03
N ASN A 53 47.84 37.38 3.55
CA ASN A 53 47.06 36.58 4.51
C ASN A 53 46.56 35.26 3.90
N LYS A 54 46.14 35.25 2.63
CA LYS A 54 45.76 34.02 1.92
C LYS A 54 46.95 33.08 1.71
N ILE A 55 48.11 33.61 1.36
CA ILE A 55 49.35 32.84 1.19
C ILE A 55 49.84 32.30 2.53
N LYS A 56 49.85 33.14 3.59
CA LYS A 56 50.23 32.75 4.94
C LYS A 56 49.31 31.67 5.51
N ASN A 57 48.00 31.74 5.24
CA ASN A 57 47.06 30.69 5.63
C ASN A 57 47.32 29.38 4.88
N ARG A 58 47.60 29.44 3.57
CA ARG A 58 47.98 28.24 2.78
C ARG A 58 49.30 27.62 3.23
N ILE A 59 50.30 28.44 3.54
CA ILE A 59 51.60 27.96 4.04
C ILE A 59 51.44 27.36 5.45
N ASN A 60 50.64 27.97 6.32
CA ASN A 60 50.31 27.38 7.62
C ASN A 60 49.52 26.06 7.47
N ASP A 61 48.63 25.93 6.48
CA ASP A 61 47.90 24.68 6.22
C ASP A 61 48.79 23.54 5.70
N VAL A 62 49.89 23.87 5.03
CA VAL A 62 50.86 22.93 4.46
C VAL A 62 51.97 22.56 5.46
N PHE A 63 52.40 23.51 6.29
CA PHE A 63 53.58 23.34 7.16
C PHE A 63 53.28 23.23 8.65
N ASN A 64 52.02 23.19 9.08
CA ASN A 64 51.71 22.90 10.48
C ASN A 64 51.87 21.40 10.75
N PRO A 65 52.96 20.94 11.42
CA PRO A 65 53.23 19.52 11.65
C PRO A 65 52.35 18.94 12.77
N LYS A 66 51.45 19.77 13.31
CA LYS A 66 50.42 19.41 14.29
C LYS A 66 49.02 19.41 13.66
N LYS A 67 48.88 18.94 12.41
CA LYS A 67 47.60 18.33 12.02
C LYS A 67 47.47 17.08 12.87
N GLU A 68 46.81 17.26 14.01
CA GLU A 68 46.10 16.21 14.73
C GLU A 68 45.68 15.15 13.72
N VAL A 69 45.98 13.89 14.03
CA VAL A 69 45.24 12.76 13.47
C VAL A 69 43.78 13.06 13.75
N LYS A 70 43.11 13.79 12.84
CA LYS A 70 41.71 14.13 12.94
C LYS A 70 41.04 12.79 13.05
N GLN A 71 40.57 12.44 14.25
CA GLN A 71 39.68 11.32 14.44
C GLN A 71 38.63 11.47 13.35
N LYS A 72 38.62 10.57 12.34
CA LYS A 72 37.61 10.61 11.27
C LYS A 72 36.28 10.89 11.95
N ASN A 73 35.59 11.96 11.53
CA ASN A 73 34.34 12.34 12.13
C ASN A 73 33.44 11.10 12.13
N TYR A 74 32.67 10.88 13.19
CA TYR A 74 31.84 9.68 13.31
C TYR A 74 30.97 9.48 12.05
N LEU A 75 30.48 10.58 11.47
CA LEU A 75 29.76 10.61 10.21
C LEU A 75 30.59 10.08 9.02
N ASP A 76 31.85 10.51 8.88
CA ASP A 76 32.75 10.07 7.81
C ASP A 76 32.99 8.56 7.90
N LYS A 77 33.14 8.02 9.11
CA LYS A 77 33.26 6.57 9.32
C LYS A 77 32.02 5.81 8.87
N LEU A 78 30.83 6.31 9.21
CA LEU A 78 29.57 5.68 8.77
C LEU A 78 29.44 5.72 7.25
N LEU A 79 29.77 6.85 6.63
CA LEU A 79 29.71 7.04 5.19
C LEU A 79 30.70 6.13 4.45
N ASP A 80 31.95 6.05 4.92
CA ASP A 80 32.97 5.16 4.38
C ASP A 80 32.52 3.69 4.45
N ASN A 81 31.92 3.27 5.56
CA ASN A 81 31.39 1.91 5.70
C ASN A 81 30.27 1.62 4.68
N LEU A 82 29.39 2.59 4.41
CA LEU A 82 28.33 2.44 3.40
C LEU A 82 28.89 2.40 1.98
N LYS A 83 29.91 3.21 1.66
CA LYS A 83 30.64 3.16 0.38
C LYS A 83 31.32 1.82 0.18
N GLU A 84 32.04 1.32 1.19
CA GLU A 84 32.65 -0.01 1.15
C GLU A 84 31.60 -1.09 0.93
N SER A 85 30.45 -0.99 1.60
CA SER A 85 29.34 -1.92 1.42
C SER A 85 28.74 -1.85 0.01
N GLN A 86 28.65 -0.66 -0.58
CA GLN A 86 28.22 -0.46 -1.97
C GLN A 86 29.21 -1.11 -2.94
N LEU A 87 30.51 -0.81 -2.82
CA LEU A 87 31.57 -1.34 -3.69
C LEU A 87 31.64 -2.87 -3.64
N ASN A 88 31.49 -3.46 -2.45
CA ASN A 88 31.51 -4.90 -2.25
C ASN A 88 30.15 -5.59 -2.44
N ASN A 89 29.12 -4.84 -2.87
CA ASN A 89 27.77 -5.36 -3.09
C ASN A 89 27.18 -6.10 -1.86
N ARG A 90 27.53 -5.63 -0.65
CA ARG A 90 27.15 -6.26 0.62
C ARG A 90 25.68 -6.05 0.92
N THR A 91 25.05 -7.09 1.44
CA THR A 91 23.69 -7.02 1.98
C THR A 91 23.74 -6.42 3.39
N LEU A 92 22.94 -5.38 3.60
CA LEU A 92 22.79 -4.68 4.87
C LEU A 92 21.35 -4.79 5.36
N GLN A 93 21.15 -4.76 6.67
CA GLN A 93 19.83 -4.63 7.25
C GLN A 93 19.42 -3.15 7.29
N PHE A 94 18.18 -2.85 6.94
CA PHE A 94 17.58 -1.54 7.15
C PHE A 94 16.30 -1.64 7.97
N GLN A 95 15.93 -0.54 8.62
CA GLN A 95 14.68 -0.42 9.36
C GLN A 95 13.86 0.74 8.82
N ILE A 96 12.58 0.52 8.54
CA ILE A 96 11.67 1.59 8.11
C ILE A 96 11.40 2.54 9.28
N LYS A 97 11.52 3.85 9.05
CA LYS A 97 11.33 4.89 10.08
C LYS A 97 10.12 5.78 9.82
N SER A 98 9.87 6.13 8.56
CA SER A 98 8.65 6.85 8.21
C SER A 98 8.26 6.59 6.76
N ALA A 99 6.95 6.66 6.50
CA ALA A 99 6.40 6.60 5.15
C ALA A 99 6.44 7.98 4.49
N LYS A 100 6.71 7.98 3.18
CA LYS A 100 6.67 9.16 2.30
C LYS A 100 5.75 8.87 1.12
N ARG A 101 5.57 9.86 0.24
CA ARG A 101 4.62 9.76 -0.87
C ARG A 101 4.87 8.55 -1.79
N ASN A 102 6.15 8.24 -2.06
CA ASN A 102 6.59 7.25 -3.06
C ASN A 102 7.63 6.25 -2.49
N GLY A 103 7.70 6.09 -1.17
CA GLY A 103 8.73 5.28 -0.54
C GLY A 103 8.81 5.46 0.96
N PHE A 104 9.91 5.01 1.55
CA PHE A 104 10.17 5.10 2.98
C PHE A 104 11.49 5.82 3.26
N VAL A 105 11.50 6.58 4.36
CA VAL A 105 12.76 6.93 5.03
C VAL A 105 13.13 5.77 5.93
N VAL A 106 14.36 5.31 5.82
CA VAL A 106 14.88 4.13 6.51
C VAL A 106 16.17 4.48 7.26
N LYS A 107 16.55 3.61 8.20
CA LYS A 107 17.86 3.64 8.84
C LYS A 107 18.67 2.42 8.40
N VAL A 108 19.86 2.63 7.86
CA VAL A 108 20.80 1.60 7.38
C VAL A 108 22.22 1.99 7.76
N GLY A 109 22.98 1.07 8.35
CA GLY A 109 24.37 1.34 8.79
C GLY A 109 24.53 2.59 9.67
N GLY A 110 23.52 2.92 10.48
CA GLY A 110 23.52 4.12 11.33
C GLY A 110 23.06 5.42 10.66
N MET A 111 22.97 5.47 9.33
CA MET A 111 22.55 6.65 8.56
C MET A 111 21.10 6.57 8.10
N PHE A 112 20.51 7.72 7.80
CA PHE A 112 19.21 7.78 7.13
C PHE A 112 19.38 7.62 5.62
N ALA A 113 18.49 6.85 5.02
CA ALA A 113 18.42 6.65 3.59
C ALA A 113 16.96 6.67 3.12
N PHE A 114 16.79 6.63 1.80
CA PHE A 114 15.49 6.52 1.17
C PHE A 114 15.40 5.25 0.33
N ILE A 115 14.25 4.59 0.40
CA ILE A 115 13.89 3.47 -0.47
C ILE A 115 12.60 3.82 -1.21
N SER A 116 12.62 3.69 -2.54
CA SER A 116 11.42 3.82 -3.37
C SER A 116 10.54 2.58 -3.20
N TYR A 117 9.22 2.72 -3.36
CA TYR A 117 8.32 1.57 -3.43
C TYR A 117 8.71 0.56 -4.51
N ASN A 118 9.30 1.02 -5.62
CA ASN A 118 9.75 0.14 -6.71
C ASN A 118 10.96 -0.72 -6.31
N TYR A 119 11.68 -0.35 -5.26
CA TYR A 119 12.85 -1.09 -4.78
C TYR A 119 12.54 -1.90 -3.53
N MET A 120 11.27 -1.99 -3.12
CA MET A 120 10.83 -2.87 -2.04
C MET A 120 10.90 -4.34 -2.51
N PRO A 121 10.98 -5.31 -1.58
CA PRO A 121 11.15 -6.72 -1.96
C PRO A 121 9.90 -7.42 -2.47
N TRP A 122 8.79 -6.70 -2.58
CA TRP A 122 7.57 -7.15 -3.23
C TRP A 122 6.87 -5.93 -3.82
N GLU A 123 5.87 -6.16 -4.65
CA GLU A 123 5.13 -5.12 -5.34
C GLU A 123 3.65 -5.12 -4.95
N TYR A 124 3.07 -3.93 -4.90
CA TYR A 124 1.61 -3.78 -4.94
C TYR A 124 1.18 -3.11 -6.24
N LYS A 125 -0.05 -3.40 -6.64
CA LYS A 125 -0.68 -2.85 -7.86
C LYS A 125 -0.78 -1.32 -7.91
N SER A 126 -0.73 -0.63 -6.77
CA SER A 126 -0.88 0.83 -6.73
C SER A 126 -0.16 1.48 -5.54
N ILE A 127 0.14 2.78 -5.68
CA ILE A 127 0.66 3.61 -4.58
C ILE A 127 -0.32 3.67 -3.40
N GLN A 128 -1.62 3.62 -3.66
CA GLN A 128 -2.65 3.58 -2.61
C GLN A 128 -2.50 2.34 -1.73
N HIS A 129 -2.21 1.17 -2.31
CA HIS A 129 -1.98 -0.05 -1.54
C HIS A 129 -0.75 0.08 -0.62
N TRP A 130 0.34 0.65 -1.15
CA TRP A 130 1.53 0.98 -0.34
C TRP A 130 1.18 1.89 0.84
N ARG A 131 0.34 2.91 0.62
CA ARG A 131 -0.12 3.81 1.69
C ARG A 131 -0.95 3.09 2.75
N GLY A 132 -1.81 2.15 2.35
CA GLY A 132 -2.60 1.32 3.27
C GLY A 132 -1.71 0.53 4.24
N VAL A 133 -0.64 -0.10 3.76
CA VAL A 133 0.27 -0.89 4.62
C VAL A 133 1.33 -0.06 5.33
N SER A 134 1.62 1.15 4.84
CA SER A 134 2.77 1.96 5.26
C SER A 134 2.93 2.14 6.76
N LYS A 135 1.82 2.38 7.49
CA LYS A 135 1.86 2.56 8.95
C LYS A 135 2.32 1.30 9.69
N ASN A 136 1.90 0.14 9.20
CA ASN A 136 2.19 -1.15 9.82
C ASN A 136 3.61 -1.66 9.47
N LEU A 137 4.23 -1.11 8.43
CA LEU A 137 5.61 -1.38 8.05
C LEU A 137 6.64 -0.55 8.85
N ILE A 138 6.21 0.45 9.62
CA ILE A 138 7.12 1.25 10.44
C ILE A 138 7.81 0.34 11.47
N ASN A 139 9.11 0.53 11.65
CA ASN A 139 10.02 -0.27 12.48
C ASN A 139 10.26 -1.71 12.00
N GLN A 140 9.61 -2.17 10.93
CA GLN A 140 9.96 -3.44 10.30
C GLN A 140 11.36 -3.37 9.68
N LYS A 141 12.03 -4.53 9.67
CA LYS A 141 13.41 -4.66 9.20
C LYS A 141 13.47 -5.57 8.00
N PHE A 142 14.23 -5.16 7.01
CA PHE A 142 14.47 -5.92 5.78
C PHE A 142 15.95 -5.84 5.42
N PHE A 143 16.30 -6.49 4.32
CA PHE A 143 17.67 -6.51 3.79
C PHE A 143 17.73 -5.71 2.50
N CYS A 144 18.82 -4.99 2.28
CA CYS A 144 19.04 -4.17 1.10
C CYS A 144 20.50 -4.15 0.70
N LYS A 145 20.75 -3.61 -0.48
CA LYS A 145 22.06 -3.15 -0.94
C LYS A 145 22.02 -1.64 -1.11
N ILE A 146 23.18 -1.00 -0.97
CA ILE A 146 23.29 0.44 -1.25
C ILE A 146 23.23 0.62 -2.77
N HIS A 147 22.27 1.41 -3.25
CA HIS A 147 22.07 1.67 -4.67
C HIS A 147 22.92 2.86 -5.13
N SER A 148 22.81 3.98 -4.41
CA SER A 148 23.64 5.16 -4.68
C SER A 148 23.83 6.02 -3.43
N ILE A 149 24.94 6.76 -3.42
CA ILE A 149 25.29 7.75 -2.42
C ILE A 149 25.66 9.03 -3.18
N ASP A 150 25.01 10.14 -2.85
CA ASP A 150 25.32 11.46 -3.40
C ASP A 150 25.73 12.41 -2.27
N GLU A 151 27.03 12.66 -2.20
CA GLU A 151 27.69 13.50 -1.19
C GLU A 151 27.64 14.99 -1.53
N ASN A 152 27.29 15.35 -2.76
CA ASN A 152 27.22 16.74 -3.19
C ASN A 152 25.96 17.45 -2.69
N THR A 153 25.05 16.70 -2.08
CA THR A 153 23.81 17.20 -1.49
C THR A 153 23.94 17.26 0.02
N MET A 154 23.32 18.27 0.63
CA MET A 154 23.24 18.38 2.09
C MET A 154 21.78 18.58 2.50
N PRO A 155 21.13 17.57 3.12
CA PRO A 155 21.71 16.33 3.67
C PRO A 155 22.18 15.32 2.59
N ILE A 156 23.20 14.52 2.92
CA ILE A 156 23.71 13.43 2.06
C ILE A 156 22.56 12.52 1.65
N ARG A 157 22.42 12.29 0.34
CA ARG A 157 21.36 11.45 -0.20
C ARG A 157 21.86 10.02 -0.39
N ILE A 158 21.28 9.09 0.36
CA ILE A 158 21.54 7.65 0.24
C ILE A 158 20.27 6.97 -0.29
N LEU A 159 20.39 6.25 -1.39
CA LEU A 159 19.34 5.40 -1.95
C LEU A 159 19.71 3.93 -1.74
N ILE A 160 18.74 3.12 -1.35
CA ILE A 160 18.92 1.68 -1.17
C ILE A 160 17.98 0.88 -2.09
N ASN A 161 18.36 -0.37 -2.36
CA ASN A 161 17.55 -1.34 -3.09
C ASN A 161 17.35 -2.62 -2.26
N ALA A 162 16.10 -3.00 -2.01
CA ALA A 162 15.72 -4.19 -1.25
C ALA A 162 15.23 -5.37 -2.09
N GLU A 163 15.25 -5.30 -3.43
CA GLU A 163 14.87 -6.40 -4.34
C GLU A 163 15.66 -7.69 -4.06
N SER A 164 16.86 -7.58 -3.50
CA SER A 164 17.70 -8.72 -3.11
C SER A 164 17.30 -9.41 -1.80
N HIS A 165 16.31 -8.88 -1.07
CA HIS A 165 15.80 -9.53 0.14
C HIS A 165 15.13 -10.85 -0.24
N ARG A 166 15.41 -11.90 0.54
CA ARG A 166 14.80 -13.22 0.37
C ARG A 166 13.87 -13.47 1.53
N PHE A 167 12.62 -13.76 1.22
CA PHE A 167 11.63 -14.20 2.21
C PHE A 167 11.80 -15.69 2.49
N GLU A 168 11.48 -16.08 3.71
CA GLU A 168 11.26 -17.48 4.03
C GLU A 168 9.95 -17.95 3.36
N GLU A 169 9.90 -19.23 2.96
CA GLU A 169 8.67 -19.81 2.41
C GLU A 169 7.66 -20.07 3.53
N LYS A 170 6.40 -19.72 3.26
CA LYS A 170 5.28 -20.02 4.17
C LYS A 170 4.05 -20.39 3.38
N THR A 171 3.48 -21.54 3.72
CA THR A 171 2.14 -21.95 3.26
C THR A 171 1.12 -21.52 4.30
N LEU A 172 0.05 -20.87 3.84
CA LEU A 172 -1.13 -20.58 4.67
C LEU A 172 -1.92 -21.88 4.87
N THR A 173 -2.38 -22.12 6.09
CA THR A 173 -3.20 -23.28 6.42
C THR A 173 -4.66 -22.94 6.13
N GLU A 174 -5.33 -23.78 5.32
CA GLU A 174 -6.75 -23.58 5.05
C GLU A 174 -7.59 -23.59 6.33
N ASN A 175 -8.61 -22.74 6.35
CA ASN A 175 -9.54 -22.52 7.45
C ASN A 175 -8.93 -21.90 8.71
N GLU A 176 -7.66 -21.50 8.70
CA GLU A 176 -7.10 -20.69 9.78
C GLU A 176 -7.49 -19.22 9.63
N GLN A 177 -7.61 -18.56 10.77
CA GLN A 177 -7.88 -17.13 10.87
C GLN A 177 -6.56 -16.37 10.96
N TYR A 178 -6.41 -15.38 10.10
CA TYR A 178 -5.23 -14.51 10.03
C TYR A 178 -5.63 -13.06 10.29
N LYS A 179 -4.65 -12.29 10.81
CA LYS A 179 -4.75 -10.84 10.89
C LYS A 179 -4.27 -10.26 9.57
N GLY A 180 -4.94 -9.23 9.09
CA GLY A 180 -4.58 -8.61 7.83
C GLY A 180 -4.77 -7.10 7.89
N VAL A 181 -3.93 -6.37 7.17
CA VAL A 181 -4.11 -4.93 6.99
C VAL A 181 -5.00 -4.69 5.79
N VAL A 182 -6.05 -3.88 5.93
CA VAL A 182 -6.84 -3.40 4.81
C VAL A 182 -5.96 -2.48 3.96
N ILE A 183 -5.54 -2.94 2.79
CA ILE A 183 -4.68 -2.16 1.90
C ILE A 183 -5.48 -1.24 0.99
N HIS A 184 -6.73 -1.62 0.71
CA HIS A 184 -7.67 -0.83 -0.07
C HIS A 184 -9.12 -1.30 0.08
N LYS A 185 -10.02 -0.36 0.35
CA LYS A 185 -11.47 -0.57 0.25
C LYS A 185 -12.00 -0.19 -1.12
N SER A 186 -12.58 -1.16 -1.82
CA SER A 186 -13.23 -0.96 -3.12
C SER A 186 -14.75 -1.16 -3.02
N LYS A 187 -15.47 -0.87 -4.11
CA LYS A 187 -16.91 -1.18 -4.22
C LYS A 187 -17.22 -2.69 -4.12
N TYR A 188 -16.25 -3.54 -4.47
CA TYR A 188 -16.41 -5.00 -4.49
C TYR A 188 -16.08 -5.67 -3.16
N GLY A 189 -15.27 -5.03 -2.31
CA GLY A 189 -14.69 -5.72 -1.17
C GLY A 189 -13.52 -4.98 -0.53
N LEU A 190 -12.92 -5.61 0.47
CA LEU A 190 -11.70 -5.18 1.14
C LEU A 190 -10.52 -5.99 0.57
N PHE A 191 -9.52 -5.31 0.01
CA PHE A 191 -8.23 -5.92 -0.24
C PHE A 191 -7.45 -5.93 1.06
N VAL A 192 -6.97 -7.10 1.46
CA VAL A 192 -6.33 -7.33 2.76
C VAL A 192 -5.00 -8.05 2.54
N ASP A 193 -3.94 -7.54 3.17
CA ASP A 193 -2.62 -8.17 3.19
C ASP A 193 -2.37 -8.85 4.53
N LEU A 194 -2.18 -10.18 4.50
CA LEU A 194 -1.94 -11.01 5.68
C LEU A 194 -0.47 -11.00 6.16
N GLY A 195 0.44 -10.33 5.43
CA GLY A 195 1.85 -10.23 5.81
C GLY A 195 2.05 -9.69 7.23
N CYS A 196 1.14 -8.83 7.70
CA CYS A 196 1.18 -8.28 9.06
C CYS A 196 1.08 -9.34 10.16
N HIS A 197 0.33 -10.42 9.94
CA HIS A 197 0.20 -11.51 10.90
C HIS A 197 1.55 -12.15 11.22
N PHE A 198 2.47 -12.12 10.26
CA PHE A 198 3.81 -12.69 10.34
C PHE A 198 4.90 -11.63 10.45
N ASN A 199 4.56 -10.38 10.77
CA ASN A 199 5.50 -9.26 10.74
C ASN A 199 6.30 -9.16 9.43
N TRP A 200 5.67 -9.47 8.29
CA TRP A 200 6.28 -9.51 6.95
C TRP A 200 7.51 -10.42 6.80
N LYS A 201 7.73 -11.38 7.71
CA LYS A 201 8.83 -12.36 7.62
C LYS A 201 8.78 -13.19 6.33
N PHE A 202 7.56 -13.44 5.84
CA PHE A 202 7.28 -14.25 4.66
C PHE A 202 6.76 -13.40 3.48
N GLY A 203 6.95 -12.08 3.53
CA GLY A 203 6.47 -11.16 2.51
C GLY A 203 4.99 -10.80 2.65
N SER A 204 4.38 -10.45 1.51
CA SER A 204 3.01 -9.93 1.40
C SER A 204 2.07 -10.99 0.82
N PHE A 205 0.91 -11.17 1.44
CA PHE A 205 -0.13 -12.13 1.04
C PHE A 205 -1.44 -11.38 0.86
N VAL A 206 -1.74 -10.98 -0.38
CA VAL A 206 -2.92 -10.15 -0.68
C VAL A 206 -4.09 -11.00 -1.13
N GLY A 207 -5.22 -10.85 -0.45
CA GLY A 207 -6.51 -11.43 -0.85
C GLY A 207 -7.63 -10.39 -0.86
N LEU A 208 -8.78 -10.78 -1.42
CA LEU A 208 -9.99 -9.97 -1.44
C LEU A 208 -11.05 -10.61 -0.54
N ILE A 209 -11.48 -9.89 0.48
CA ILE A 209 -12.72 -10.19 1.18
C ILE A 209 -13.86 -9.55 0.39
N HIS A 210 -14.72 -10.34 -0.22
CA HIS A 210 -15.79 -9.83 -1.07
C HIS A 210 -16.94 -9.23 -0.24
N LYS A 211 -17.51 -8.10 -0.65
CA LYS A 211 -18.56 -7.37 0.10
C LYS A 211 -19.77 -8.22 0.44
N SER A 212 -20.09 -9.24 -0.37
CA SER A 212 -21.20 -10.14 -0.08
C SER A 212 -21.01 -10.95 1.20
N THR A 213 -19.78 -11.23 1.62
CA THR A 213 -19.50 -12.09 2.78
C THR A 213 -19.72 -11.35 4.10
N TYR A 214 -19.57 -10.03 4.12
CA TYR A 214 -19.59 -9.22 5.34
C TYR A 214 -20.68 -8.12 5.35
N LYS A 215 -21.78 -8.31 4.62
CA LYS A 215 -22.89 -7.33 4.56
C LYS A 215 -23.51 -6.96 5.91
N ASN A 216 -23.38 -7.83 6.91
CA ASN A 216 -23.94 -7.65 8.25
C ASN A 216 -22.84 -7.57 9.32
N ASP A 217 -21.61 -7.25 8.91
CA ASP A 217 -20.47 -7.13 9.81
C ASP A 217 -20.07 -5.66 9.88
N ASP A 218 -20.55 -4.98 10.92
CA ASP A 218 -20.33 -3.53 11.08
C ASP A 218 -18.85 -3.17 11.18
N LYS A 219 -18.00 -4.08 11.70
CA LYS A 219 -16.56 -3.86 11.80
C LYS A 219 -15.93 -3.84 10.40
N LEU A 220 -16.23 -4.83 9.58
CA LEU A 220 -15.71 -4.87 8.20
C LEU A 220 -16.35 -3.80 7.30
N LEU A 221 -17.61 -3.45 7.53
CA LEU A 221 -18.28 -2.37 6.82
C LEU A 221 -17.70 -0.99 7.16
N SER A 222 -17.25 -0.76 8.39
CA SER A 222 -16.65 0.50 8.82
C SER A 222 -15.15 0.57 8.57
N ALA A 223 -14.47 -0.56 8.37
CA ALA A 223 -13.03 -0.62 8.12
C ALA A 223 -12.58 0.31 6.98
N ILE A 224 -11.42 0.95 7.17
CA ILE A 224 -10.76 1.84 6.22
C ILE A 224 -9.33 1.37 5.92
N ASP A 225 -8.69 1.98 4.91
CA ASP A 225 -7.31 1.67 4.53
C ASP A 225 -6.36 1.87 5.73
N GLY A 226 -5.61 0.82 6.07
CA GLY A 226 -4.67 0.76 7.19
C GLY A 226 -5.19 0.06 8.44
N ASP A 227 -6.50 -0.19 8.54
CA ASP A 227 -7.08 -0.94 9.66
C ASP A 227 -6.64 -2.40 9.65
N ILE A 228 -6.56 -3.00 10.85
CA ILE A 228 -6.31 -4.42 11.01
C ILE A 228 -7.65 -5.14 11.15
N VAL A 229 -7.88 -6.12 10.28
CA VAL A 229 -9.05 -6.98 10.28
C VAL A 229 -8.64 -8.45 10.41
N GLU A 230 -9.58 -9.30 10.81
CA GLU A 230 -9.37 -10.74 10.83
C GLU A 230 -10.13 -11.39 9.69
N SER A 231 -9.53 -12.40 9.07
CA SER A 231 -10.11 -13.13 7.96
C SER A 231 -9.65 -14.57 7.96
N TYR A 232 -10.53 -15.46 7.54
CA TYR A 232 -10.19 -16.84 7.25
C TYR A 232 -9.56 -16.95 5.86
N TYR A 233 -8.53 -17.82 5.75
CA TYR A 233 -7.97 -18.25 4.47
C TYR A 233 -8.69 -19.53 4.01
N PHE A 234 -9.28 -19.51 2.82
CA PHE A 234 -10.04 -20.65 2.29
C PHE A 234 -9.36 -21.41 1.17
N GLY A 235 -8.14 -21.01 0.81
CA GLY A 235 -7.40 -21.61 -0.28
C GLY A 235 -6.97 -20.57 -1.32
N THR A 236 -6.38 -21.07 -2.40
CA THR A 236 -5.85 -20.26 -3.49
C THR A 236 -6.48 -20.70 -4.80
N LYS A 237 -6.92 -19.73 -5.62
CA LYS A 237 -7.45 -20.01 -6.96
C LYS A 237 -6.34 -20.51 -7.90
N LYS A 238 -6.72 -21.09 -9.03
CA LYS A 238 -5.77 -21.55 -10.08
C LYS A 238 -4.81 -20.48 -10.59
N ASN A 239 -5.20 -19.20 -10.53
CA ASN A 239 -4.37 -18.05 -10.92
C ASN A 239 -3.46 -17.53 -9.79
N GLY A 240 -3.41 -18.18 -8.63
CA GLY A 240 -2.62 -17.75 -7.47
C GLY A 240 -3.31 -16.75 -6.54
N GLU A 241 -4.56 -16.34 -6.82
CA GLU A 241 -5.28 -15.41 -5.95
C GLU A 241 -5.76 -16.08 -4.66
N ILE A 242 -5.45 -15.45 -3.52
CA ILE A 242 -5.86 -15.88 -2.19
C ILE A 242 -7.37 -15.65 -2.01
N ILE A 243 -8.08 -16.68 -1.55
CA ILE A 243 -9.50 -16.63 -1.21
C ILE A 243 -9.64 -16.35 0.28
N LEU A 244 -10.30 -15.24 0.61
CA LEU A 244 -10.54 -14.80 1.97
C LEU A 244 -12.03 -14.70 2.28
N GLY A 245 -12.41 -14.98 3.52
CA GLY A 245 -13.77 -14.73 4.01
C GLY A 245 -13.82 -14.41 5.50
N ASN A 246 -14.96 -13.90 5.96
CA ASN A 246 -15.13 -13.44 7.34
C ASN A 246 -15.76 -14.50 8.25
N LYS A 247 -16.39 -15.54 7.70
CA LYS A 247 -17.00 -16.62 8.48
C LYS A 247 -16.63 -17.99 7.95
N TYR A 248 -16.26 -18.91 8.83
CA TYR A 248 -15.82 -20.28 8.51
C TYR A 248 -16.72 -21.01 7.50
N PHE A 249 -18.05 -20.93 7.65
CA PHE A 249 -19.02 -21.65 6.80
C PHE A 249 -19.23 -21.05 5.39
N GLN A 250 -18.47 -20.01 5.03
CA GLN A 250 -18.53 -19.40 3.69
C GLN A 250 -17.54 -20.02 2.71
N LYS A 251 -16.64 -20.91 3.16
CA LYS A 251 -15.64 -21.54 2.31
C LYS A 251 -16.29 -22.12 1.06
N GLU A 252 -17.28 -22.99 1.26
CA GLU A 252 -17.92 -23.74 0.18
C GLU A 252 -18.58 -22.81 -0.86
N TRP A 253 -19.10 -21.65 -0.41
CA TRP A 253 -19.67 -20.62 -1.28
C TRP A 253 -18.63 -19.88 -2.13
N LEU A 254 -17.42 -19.67 -1.59
CA LEU A 254 -16.37 -18.89 -2.22
C LEU A 254 -15.43 -19.73 -3.09
N THR A 255 -15.26 -21.02 -2.78
CA THR A 255 -14.46 -21.96 -3.55
C THR A 255 -15.20 -22.51 -4.78
N GLY A 256 -16.53 -22.35 -4.83
CA GLY A 256 -17.37 -22.94 -5.88
C GLY A 256 -17.65 -24.43 -5.67
N GLU A 257 -17.23 -25.01 -4.54
CA GLU A 257 -17.51 -26.40 -4.18
C GLU A 257 -19.00 -26.72 -4.19
N LEU A 258 -19.85 -25.74 -3.87
CA LEU A 258 -21.29 -25.91 -3.91
C LEU A 258 -21.84 -26.14 -5.32
N GLU A 259 -21.16 -25.71 -6.40
CA GLU A 259 -21.63 -25.98 -7.77
C GLU A 259 -21.74 -27.48 -8.04
N ASN A 260 -20.90 -28.30 -7.40
CA ASN A 260 -20.95 -29.76 -7.48
C ASN A 260 -22.20 -30.36 -6.83
N TYR A 261 -22.96 -29.57 -6.06
CA TYR A 261 -24.18 -30.05 -5.40
C TYR A 261 -25.36 -30.00 -6.37
N VAL A 262 -25.32 -29.16 -7.39
CA VAL A 262 -26.43 -29.01 -8.35
C VAL A 262 -26.65 -30.32 -9.10
N GLY A 263 -27.89 -30.80 -9.08
CA GLY A 263 -28.30 -32.06 -9.69
C GLY A 263 -28.15 -33.29 -8.79
N THR A 264 -27.51 -33.16 -7.62
CA THR A 264 -27.32 -34.26 -6.66
C THR A 264 -28.48 -34.38 -5.67
N ASN A 265 -28.66 -35.58 -5.13
CA ASN A 265 -29.57 -35.84 -4.02
C ASN A 265 -28.84 -35.61 -2.69
N ARG A 266 -29.48 -34.92 -1.75
CA ARG A 266 -28.95 -34.59 -0.42
C ARG A 266 -30.05 -34.68 0.63
N MET A 267 -29.64 -34.87 1.88
CA MET A 267 -30.56 -34.81 3.02
C MET A 267 -30.74 -33.35 3.46
N ALA A 268 -32.00 -32.92 3.54
CA ALA A 268 -32.38 -31.66 4.15
C ALA A 268 -32.90 -31.91 5.56
N MET A 269 -32.42 -31.15 6.53
CA MET A 269 -32.86 -31.21 7.92
C MET A 269 -33.70 -29.98 8.28
N VAL A 270 -34.78 -30.18 9.04
CA VAL A 270 -35.59 -29.09 9.59
C VAL A 270 -34.92 -28.52 10.82
N MET A 271 -34.57 -27.23 10.81
CA MET A 271 -33.95 -26.55 11.98
C MET A 271 -34.50 -25.13 12.16
N THR A 272 -34.19 -24.49 13.29
CA THR A 272 -34.37 -23.06 13.50
C THR A 272 -33.07 -22.30 13.19
N ASP A 273 -33.19 -21.19 12.46
CA ASP A 273 -32.07 -20.28 12.21
C ASP A 273 -31.71 -19.42 13.44
N GLU A 274 -30.65 -18.62 13.33
CA GLU A 274 -30.18 -17.69 14.37
C GLU A 274 -31.26 -16.67 14.81
N THR A 275 -32.29 -16.45 13.99
CA THR A 275 -33.42 -15.56 14.29
C THR A 275 -34.60 -16.31 14.94
N GLY A 276 -34.45 -17.60 15.23
CA GLY A 276 -35.50 -18.47 15.76
C GLY A 276 -36.53 -18.91 14.73
N LYS A 277 -36.33 -18.61 13.44
CA LYS A 277 -37.27 -19.00 12.38
C LYS A 277 -36.95 -20.41 11.88
N ARG A 278 -37.99 -21.24 11.83
CA ARG A 278 -37.93 -22.57 11.21
C ARG A 278 -37.54 -22.46 9.73
N GLY A 279 -36.67 -23.36 9.29
CA GLY A 279 -36.23 -23.48 7.91
C GLY A 279 -35.71 -24.89 7.63
N TYR A 280 -35.24 -25.08 6.39
CA TYR A 280 -34.69 -26.35 5.92
C TYR A 280 -33.22 -26.14 5.54
N PHE A 281 -32.37 -27.11 5.86
CA PHE A 281 -30.92 -26.96 5.76
C PHE A 281 -30.28 -28.20 5.12
N ILE A 282 -29.47 -28.01 4.06
CA ILE A 282 -28.64 -29.10 3.51
C ILE A 282 -27.44 -29.31 4.41
N ASP A 283 -27.14 -30.58 4.72
CA ASP A 283 -26.00 -31.02 5.54
C ASP A 283 -25.93 -30.29 6.90
N GLY A 284 -27.08 -29.86 7.42
CA GLY A 284 -27.18 -29.08 8.65
C GLY A 284 -26.53 -27.68 8.60
N LYS A 285 -26.09 -27.22 7.42
CA LYS A 285 -25.32 -25.97 7.27
C LYS A 285 -26.04 -24.93 6.44
N PHE A 286 -26.55 -25.31 5.28
CA PHE A 286 -26.96 -24.33 4.27
C PHE A 286 -28.46 -24.16 4.22
N ARG A 287 -28.96 -22.95 4.49
CA ARG A 287 -30.39 -22.67 4.38
C ARG A 287 -30.88 -22.82 2.94
N THR A 288 -32.10 -23.31 2.82
CA THR A 288 -32.68 -23.71 1.56
C THR A 288 -34.12 -23.26 1.40
N VAL A 289 -34.56 -23.16 0.14
CA VAL A 289 -35.93 -22.86 -0.27
C VAL A 289 -36.46 -24.02 -1.10
N ILE A 290 -37.60 -24.55 -0.66
CA ILE A 290 -38.30 -25.62 -1.35
C ILE A 290 -39.01 -25.06 -2.58
N HIS A 291 -38.66 -25.58 -3.75
CA HIS A 291 -39.39 -25.33 -4.99
C HIS A 291 -40.27 -26.53 -5.33
N LEU A 292 -41.58 -26.29 -5.40
CA LEU A 292 -42.56 -27.29 -5.81
C LEU A 292 -43.02 -26.96 -7.24
N ASN A 293 -42.45 -27.67 -8.22
CA ASN A 293 -42.89 -27.56 -9.62
C ASN A 293 -44.33 -28.12 -9.76
N LYS A 294 -45.21 -27.39 -10.47
CA LYS A 294 -46.59 -27.82 -10.75
C LYS A 294 -46.65 -29.13 -11.53
N GLU A 295 -45.73 -29.33 -12.47
CA GLU A 295 -45.73 -30.49 -13.37
C GLU A 295 -45.40 -31.77 -12.61
N ARG A 296 -44.44 -31.69 -11.68
CA ARG A 296 -43.99 -32.83 -10.87
C ARG A 296 -44.85 -33.06 -9.63
N PHE A 297 -45.42 -31.97 -9.09
CA PHE A 297 -46.26 -31.98 -7.89
C PHE A 297 -47.59 -31.29 -8.15
N PRO A 298 -48.58 -31.97 -8.75
CA PRO A 298 -49.90 -31.37 -8.97
C PRO A 298 -50.57 -30.94 -7.66
N ASN A 299 -50.35 -31.67 -6.56
CA ASN A 299 -50.91 -31.40 -5.23
C ASN A 299 -50.01 -30.56 -4.30
N ARG A 300 -49.44 -29.45 -4.80
CA ARG A 300 -48.49 -28.60 -4.04
C ARG A 300 -48.95 -28.18 -2.64
N LYS A 301 -50.27 -28.00 -2.44
CA LYS A 301 -50.84 -27.61 -1.14
C LYS A 301 -50.68 -28.72 -0.09
N SER A 302 -50.87 -29.98 -0.47
CA SER A 302 -50.70 -31.13 0.45
C SER A 302 -49.26 -31.26 0.90
N ILE A 303 -48.34 -31.24 -0.06
CA ILE A 303 -46.90 -31.38 0.19
C ILE A 303 -46.38 -30.23 1.04
N LYS A 304 -46.83 -28.99 0.80
CA LYS A 304 -46.46 -27.85 1.65
C LYS A 304 -46.98 -28.02 3.08
N LYS A 305 -48.14 -28.66 3.28
CA LYS A 305 -48.70 -28.96 4.60
C LYS A 305 -47.88 -30.04 5.31
N GLU A 306 -47.50 -31.11 4.60
CA GLU A 306 -46.61 -32.16 5.11
C GLU A 306 -45.26 -31.60 5.55
N LEU A 307 -44.62 -30.81 4.68
CA LEU A 307 -43.36 -30.12 4.97
C LEU A 307 -43.43 -29.24 6.24
N ASN A 308 -44.52 -28.49 6.38
CA ASN A 308 -44.75 -27.64 7.54
C ASN A 308 -45.02 -28.46 8.82
N ASN A 309 -45.49 -29.69 8.70
CA ASN A 309 -45.79 -30.59 9.82
C ASN A 309 -44.58 -31.44 10.26
N LEU A 310 -43.49 -31.45 9.49
CA LEU A 310 -42.25 -32.12 9.89
C LEU A 310 -41.78 -31.65 11.27
N LYS A 311 -41.14 -32.53 12.05
CA LYS A 311 -40.62 -32.16 13.39
C LYS A 311 -39.27 -31.44 13.25
N LEU A 312 -38.87 -30.69 14.27
CA LEU A 312 -37.49 -30.20 14.33
C LEU A 312 -36.53 -31.39 14.30
N TYR A 313 -35.41 -31.24 13.60
CA TYR A 313 -34.38 -32.24 13.35
C TYR A 313 -34.83 -33.45 12.52
N SER A 314 -36.03 -33.45 11.93
CA SER A 314 -36.38 -34.47 10.95
C SER A 314 -35.67 -34.21 9.63
N GLU A 315 -35.25 -35.28 8.97
CA GLU A 315 -34.55 -35.25 7.69
C GLU A 315 -35.42 -35.79 6.56
N PHE A 316 -35.21 -35.28 5.35
CA PHE A 316 -35.86 -35.79 4.14
C PHE A 316 -34.96 -35.60 2.91
N GLU A 317 -35.15 -36.45 1.90
CA GLU A 317 -34.31 -36.44 0.70
C GLU A 317 -34.77 -35.36 -0.29
N CYS A 318 -33.81 -34.64 -0.85
CA CYS A 318 -34.07 -33.63 -1.86
C CYS A 318 -33.02 -33.58 -2.96
N LYS A 319 -33.45 -33.16 -4.15
CA LYS A 319 -32.58 -32.85 -5.28
C LYS A 319 -32.28 -31.36 -5.31
N ILE A 320 -31.01 -31.00 -5.32
CA ILE A 320 -30.60 -29.60 -5.48
C ILE A 320 -30.81 -29.19 -6.94
N LEU A 321 -31.71 -28.24 -7.18
CA LEU A 321 -32.03 -27.79 -8.55
C LEU A 321 -31.08 -26.69 -9.02
N ARG A 322 -30.80 -25.73 -8.15
CA ARG A 322 -29.89 -24.61 -8.42
C ARG A 322 -29.47 -23.94 -7.13
N ILE A 323 -28.38 -23.18 -7.19
CA ILE A 323 -27.90 -22.35 -6.07
C ILE A 323 -28.11 -20.89 -6.43
N SER A 324 -28.77 -20.15 -5.54
CA SER A 324 -28.93 -18.70 -5.69
C SER A 324 -27.72 -17.97 -5.13
N LYS A 325 -27.29 -16.89 -5.79
CA LYS A 325 -26.27 -15.94 -5.30
C LYS A 325 -26.68 -15.17 -4.04
N SER A 326 -27.93 -15.32 -3.58
CA SER A 326 -28.47 -14.73 -2.35
C SER A 326 -28.58 -15.77 -1.22
N ASP A 327 -27.59 -16.67 -1.12
CA ASP A 327 -27.38 -17.59 -0.01
C ASP A 327 -28.52 -18.60 0.25
N ASN A 328 -29.23 -19.03 -0.80
CA ASN A 328 -30.27 -20.05 -0.66
C ASN A 328 -30.13 -21.13 -1.74
N PHE A 329 -30.08 -22.39 -1.31
CA PHE A 329 -30.26 -23.54 -2.20
C PHE A 329 -31.73 -23.59 -2.63
N VAL A 330 -32.00 -23.80 -3.91
CA VAL A 330 -33.33 -24.10 -4.41
C VAL A 330 -33.36 -25.58 -4.73
N TYR A 331 -34.28 -26.30 -4.09
CA TYR A 331 -34.33 -27.75 -4.20
C TYR A 331 -35.75 -28.28 -4.34
N GLU A 332 -35.82 -29.52 -4.78
CA GLU A 332 -37.05 -30.25 -4.98
C GLU A 332 -37.04 -31.53 -4.13
N PRO A 333 -38.05 -31.78 -3.29
CA PRO A 333 -38.12 -33.03 -2.53
C PRO A 333 -38.25 -34.23 -3.48
N ILE A 334 -37.60 -35.35 -3.15
CA ILE A 334 -37.60 -36.56 -3.98
C ILE A 334 -38.62 -37.58 -3.48
N SER A 335 -38.64 -37.77 -2.16
CA SER A 335 -39.61 -38.58 -1.43
C SER A 335 -40.01 -37.83 -0.17
N MET A 336 -41.31 -37.87 0.14
CA MET A 336 -41.88 -37.40 1.39
C MET A 336 -42.90 -38.40 1.90
#